data_AF-A0AAN4HBE2-F1
#
_entry.id   AF-A0AAN4HBE2-F1
#
_cell.length_a   1.000
_cell.length_b   1.000
_cell.length_c   1.000
_cell.angle_alpha   90.00
_cell.angle_beta   90.00
_cell.angle_gamma   90.00
#
_symmetry.space_group_name_H-M   'P 1'
#
loop_
_entity.id
_entity.type
_entity.pdbx_description
1 polymer ?
#
loop_
_entity_poly.entity_id
_entity_poly.type
_entity_poly.pdbx_seq_one_letter_code
_entity_poly.pdbx_strand_id
1 'polypeptide(L)'
;MVHHILQIIVCLLFLNKFLHLKEVNIMVCIPSIVHQKASPKVYKTPHHPHFIKGGNIEIWKIALATSAAPTYLSAAVIDDNECKIDGGLWANNPVLVAIAEAVKLGYSLEQIKVLSIGTGTSLSF
;
A
#
# COMPACT_ATOMS: atom_id res chain seq x y z
N MET A 1 -0.30 1.08 -23.13
CA MET A 1 -0.65 -0.36 -23.26
C MET A 1 -0.40 -1.14 -21.96
N VAL A 2 0.76 -0.99 -21.29
CA VAL A 2 1.09 -1.67 -20.01
C VAL A 2 0.20 -1.21 -18.83
N HIS A 3 -0.15 0.08 -18.76
CA HIS A 3 -0.99 0.66 -17.71
C HIS A 3 -2.40 0.02 -17.64
N HIS A 4 -3.03 -0.23 -18.79
CA HIS A 4 -4.36 -0.86 -18.84
C HIS A 4 -4.30 -2.33 -18.44
N ILE A 5 -3.25 -3.07 -18.80
CA ILE A 5 -3.09 -4.49 -18.46
C ILE A 5 -2.89 -4.67 -16.94
N LEU A 6 -2.10 -3.80 -16.29
CA LEU A 6 -1.93 -3.88 -14.83
C LEU A 6 -3.18 -3.46 -14.06
N GLN A 7 -3.89 -2.41 -14.53
CA GLN A 7 -5.22 -2.07 -13.99
C GLN A 7 -6.21 -3.22 -14.14
N ILE A 8 -6.19 -3.91 -15.28
CA ILE A 8 -7.01 -5.10 -15.54
C ILE A 8 -6.59 -6.24 -14.63
N ILE A 9 -5.29 -6.56 -14.46
CA ILE A 9 -4.81 -7.63 -13.57
C ILE A 9 -5.12 -7.33 -12.10
N VAL A 10 -4.93 -6.10 -11.64
CA VAL A 10 -5.32 -5.68 -10.28
C VAL A 10 -6.84 -5.80 -10.11
N CYS A 11 -7.65 -5.36 -11.07
CA CYS A 11 -9.11 -5.55 -11.04
C CYS A 11 -9.54 -7.03 -11.18
N LEU A 12 -8.74 -7.87 -11.84
CA LEU A 12 -9.02 -9.30 -12.04
C LEU A 12 -8.56 -10.15 -10.85
N LEU A 13 -7.48 -9.78 -10.16
CA LEU A 13 -7.02 -10.43 -8.93
C LEU A 13 -7.90 -10.03 -7.74
N PHE A 14 -8.33 -8.76 -7.69
CA PHE A 14 -9.37 -8.29 -6.80
C PHE A 14 -10.71 -8.35 -7.55
N LEU A 15 -11.18 -9.58 -7.82
CA LEU A 15 -12.40 -9.95 -8.59
C LEU A 15 -13.68 -9.14 -8.25
N ASN A 16 -13.67 -8.39 -7.16
CA ASN A 16 -14.77 -7.55 -6.72
C ASN A 16 -14.32 -6.08 -6.63
N LYS A 17 -14.61 -5.29 -7.67
CA LYS A 17 -14.35 -3.83 -7.70
C LYS A 17 -15.03 -3.07 -6.55
N PHE A 18 -15.93 -3.72 -5.83
CA PHE A 18 -16.69 -3.15 -4.72
C PHE A 18 -16.10 -3.45 -3.33
N LEU A 19 -14.99 -4.21 -3.23
CA LEU A 19 -14.37 -4.51 -1.95
C LEU A 19 -13.59 -3.29 -1.44
N HIS A 20 -14.00 -2.77 -0.29
CA HIS A 20 -13.38 -1.65 0.40
C HIS A 20 -12.36 -2.13 1.43
N LEU A 21 -11.37 -1.29 1.72
CA LEU A 21 -10.32 -1.60 2.70
C LEU A 21 -10.86 -1.98 4.09
N LYS A 22 -11.97 -1.38 4.53
CA LYS A 22 -12.62 -1.69 5.81
C LYS A 22 -13.17 -3.12 5.90
N GLU A 23 -13.39 -3.77 4.77
CA GLU A 23 -13.94 -5.13 4.68
C GLU A 23 -12.83 -6.19 4.75
N VAL A 24 -11.55 -5.78 4.81
CA VAL A 24 -10.41 -6.67 4.98
C VAL A 24 -10.29 -7.09 6.45
N ASN A 25 -10.37 -8.40 6.72
CA ASN A 25 -10.39 -8.97 8.07
C ASN A 25 -9.00 -9.10 8.74
N ILE A 26 -7.94 -8.64 8.08
CA ILE A 26 -6.58 -8.65 8.61
C ILE A 26 -6.03 -7.23 8.71
N MET A 27 -5.06 -7.02 9.59
CA MET A 27 -4.34 -5.75 9.67
C MET A 27 -3.40 -5.64 8.47
N VAL A 28 -3.52 -4.54 7.71
CA VAL A 28 -2.65 -4.28 6.56
C VAL A 28 -2.03 -2.89 6.69
N CYS A 29 -0.82 -2.75 6.16
CA CYS A 29 -0.12 -1.49 5.97
C CYS A 29 0.42 -1.46 4.54
N ILE A 30 -0.18 -0.65 3.67
CA ILE A 30 0.20 -0.58 2.25
C ILE A 30 0.78 0.82 1.97
N PRO A 31 2.09 0.94 1.70
CA PRO A 31 2.74 2.23 1.48
C PRO A 31 2.44 2.82 0.09
N SER A 32 2.46 4.14 0.00
CA SER A 32 2.37 4.94 -1.22
C SER A 32 2.92 6.34 -0.90
N ILE A 33 3.08 7.18 -1.92
CA ILE A 33 3.44 8.59 -1.76
C ILE A 33 2.36 9.48 -2.35
N VAL A 34 1.97 10.54 -1.63
CA VAL A 34 1.18 11.64 -2.19
C VAL A 34 2.09 12.46 -3.10
N HIS A 35 1.88 12.36 -4.41
CA HIS A 35 2.79 12.88 -5.42
C HIS A 35 3.05 14.39 -5.25
N GLN A 36 1.99 15.18 -5.10
CA GLN A 36 2.08 16.64 -5.00
C GLN A 36 2.84 17.12 -3.75
N LYS A 37 2.76 16.34 -2.66
CA LYS A 37 3.31 16.73 -1.35
C LYS A 37 4.63 16.04 -1.03
N ALA A 38 5.08 15.12 -1.89
CA ALA A 38 6.18 14.20 -1.63
C ALA A 38 6.10 13.54 -0.23
N SER A 39 4.88 13.29 0.26
CA SER A 39 4.65 12.84 1.63
C SER A 39 4.19 11.38 1.66
N PRO A 40 4.67 10.56 2.61
CA PRO A 40 4.23 9.19 2.78
C PRO A 40 2.73 9.08 3.03
N LYS A 41 2.11 8.06 2.45
CA LYS A 41 0.75 7.60 2.73
C LYS A 41 0.80 6.11 3.02
N VAL A 42 0.22 5.69 4.14
CA VAL A 42 0.01 4.26 4.43
C VAL A 42 -1.49 4.01 4.49
N TYR A 43 -1.97 3.11 3.63
CA TYR A 43 -3.34 2.62 3.68
C TYR A 43 -3.41 1.49 4.71
N LYS A 44 -4.37 1.62 5.63
CA LYS A 44 -4.51 0.76 6.81
C LYS A 44 -5.96 0.37 7.00
N THR A 45 -6.21 -0.87 7.41
CA THR A 45 -7.54 -1.25 7.90
C THR A 45 -7.88 -0.44 9.16
N PRO A 46 -9.17 -0.24 9.49
CA PRO A 46 -9.59 0.54 10.65
C PRO A 46 -9.45 -0.25 11.96
N HIS A 47 -8.25 -0.76 12.25
CA HIS A 47 -7.94 -1.59 13.44
C HIS A 47 -7.48 -0.76 14.66
N HIS A 48 -7.49 0.57 14.55
CA HIS A 48 -7.18 1.49 15.64
C HIS A 48 -8.02 2.78 15.49
N PRO A 49 -8.44 3.45 16.58
CA PRO A 49 -9.25 4.67 16.51
C PRO A 49 -8.64 5.81 15.66
N HIS A 50 -7.31 5.84 15.55
CA HIS A 50 -6.60 6.83 14.73
C HIS A 50 -6.44 6.42 13.25
N PHE A 51 -6.85 5.20 12.84
CA PHE A 51 -6.67 4.64 11.49
C PHE A 51 -7.98 4.44 10.73
N ILE A 52 -8.96 5.31 10.98
CA ILE A 52 -10.29 5.22 10.36
C ILE A 52 -10.29 5.81 8.92
N LYS A 53 -9.39 6.77 8.66
CA LYS A 53 -9.33 7.48 7.37
C LYS A 53 -8.82 6.57 6.26
N GLY A 54 -9.67 6.31 5.27
CA GLY A 54 -9.35 5.52 4.07
C GLY A 54 -9.99 4.13 4.03
N GLY A 55 -10.77 3.75 5.05
CA GLY A 55 -11.48 2.46 5.06
C GLY A 55 -12.51 2.29 3.93
N ASN A 56 -13.10 3.38 3.43
CA ASN A 56 -14.03 3.38 2.31
C ASN A 56 -13.35 3.49 0.93
N ILE A 57 -12.04 3.27 0.84
CA ILE A 57 -11.35 3.25 -0.46
C ILE A 57 -11.37 1.81 -0.98
N GLU A 58 -11.72 1.65 -2.25
CA GLU A 58 -11.72 0.36 -2.92
C GLU A 58 -10.29 -0.17 -3.05
N ILE A 59 -10.09 -1.47 -2.76
CA ILE A 59 -8.76 -2.08 -2.67
C ILE A 59 -8.00 -1.98 -3.99
N TRP A 60 -8.70 -2.09 -5.13
CA TRP A 60 -8.06 -1.97 -6.43
C TRP A 60 -7.42 -0.58 -6.64
N LYS A 61 -8.01 0.50 -6.09
CA LYS A 61 -7.41 1.84 -6.13
C LYS A 61 -6.13 1.88 -5.31
N ILE A 62 -6.15 1.29 -4.11
CA ILE A 62 -4.96 1.19 -3.24
C ILE A 62 -3.84 0.40 -3.92
N ALA A 63 -4.18 -0.71 -4.58
CA ALA A 63 -3.24 -1.52 -5.34
C ALA A 63 -2.63 -0.74 -6.53
N LEU A 64 -3.39 0.14 -7.19
CA LEU A 64 -2.84 1.08 -8.18
C LEU A 64 -1.91 2.11 -7.54
N ALA A 65 -2.29 2.69 -6.40
CA ALA A 65 -1.48 3.69 -5.71
C ALA A 65 -0.11 3.14 -5.29
N THR A 66 -0.08 1.94 -4.69
CA THR A 66 1.18 1.35 -4.20
C THR A 66 2.12 0.90 -5.30
N SER A 67 1.62 0.60 -6.49
CA SER A 67 2.41 0.01 -7.60
C SER A 67 2.78 1.03 -8.68
N ALA A 68 2.31 2.28 -8.60
CA ALA A 68 2.49 3.30 -9.62
C ALA A 68 3.94 3.85 -9.66
N ALA A 69 4.89 3.00 -10.05
CA ALA A 69 6.32 3.32 -10.10
C ALA A 69 6.60 4.44 -11.11
N PRO A 70 7.27 5.55 -10.69
CA PRO A 70 7.65 6.60 -11.63
C PRO A 70 8.46 6.01 -12.78
N THR A 71 8.32 6.60 -13.96
CA THR A 71 8.91 6.14 -15.24
C THR A 71 8.30 4.87 -15.83
N TYR A 72 7.62 4.03 -15.05
CA TYR A 72 6.94 2.83 -15.53
C TYR A 72 5.42 3.00 -15.67
N LEU A 73 4.79 3.66 -14.70
CA LEU A 73 3.34 3.81 -14.59
C LEU A 73 2.95 5.25 -14.30
N SER A 74 1.76 5.64 -14.77
CA SER A 74 1.17 6.93 -14.43
C SER A 74 0.79 6.98 -12.96
N ALA A 75 0.83 8.16 -12.36
CA ALA A 75 0.35 8.36 -11.00
C ALA A 75 -1.13 7.97 -10.90
N ALA A 76 -1.49 7.21 -9.86
CA ALA A 76 -2.84 6.73 -9.64
C ALA A 76 -3.70 7.84 -9.03
N VAL A 77 -4.84 8.13 -9.66
CA VAL A 77 -5.83 9.08 -9.13
C VAL A 77 -6.80 8.31 -8.26
N ILE A 78 -6.79 8.59 -6.95
CA ILE A 78 -7.58 7.86 -5.93
C ILE A 78 -8.77 8.69 -5.46
N ASP A 79 -8.59 10.00 -5.42
CA ASP A 79 -9.57 11.04 -5.12
C ASP A 79 -9.40 12.19 -6.12
N ASP A 80 -10.36 13.12 -6.15
CA ASP A 80 -10.45 14.15 -7.20
C ASP A 80 -9.30 15.16 -7.19
N ASN A 81 -8.40 15.14 -6.20
CA ASN A 81 -7.40 16.21 -6.00
C ASN A 81 -5.98 15.73 -5.66
N GLU A 82 -5.74 14.43 -5.40
CA GLU A 82 -4.40 13.93 -5.11
C GLU A 82 -4.08 12.66 -5.89
N CYS A 83 -2.95 12.69 -6.61
CA CYS A 83 -2.43 11.48 -7.23
C CYS A 83 -1.39 10.81 -6.33
N LYS A 84 -1.27 9.50 -6.51
CA LYS A 84 -0.47 8.60 -5.69
C LYS A 84 0.54 7.88 -6.56
N ILE A 85 1.73 7.70 -6.03
CA ILE A 85 2.81 6.97 -6.69
C ILE A 85 3.36 5.89 -5.76
N ASP A 86 4.19 5.03 -6.34
CA ASP A 86 4.71 3.82 -5.72
C ASP A 86 5.27 4.04 -4.31
N GLY A 87 4.88 3.13 -3.41
CA GLY A 87 5.34 3.14 -2.03
C GLY A 87 6.82 2.81 -1.89
N GLY A 88 7.41 2.10 -2.84
CA GLY A 88 8.81 1.72 -2.90
C GLY A 88 9.79 2.88 -2.93
N LEU A 89 9.34 4.08 -3.34
CA LEU A 89 10.13 5.31 -3.22
C LEU A 89 10.42 5.72 -1.76
N TRP A 90 9.54 5.34 -0.82
CA TRP A 90 9.69 5.65 0.60
C TRP A 90 9.95 4.39 1.44
N ALA A 91 9.21 3.32 1.19
CA ALA A 91 9.24 2.07 1.94
C ALA A 91 9.26 0.86 1.00
N ASN A 92 10.38 0.69 0.27
CA ASN A 92 10.63 -0.50 -0.57
C ASN A 92 10.65 -1.81 0.24
N ASN A 93 10.90 -1.71 1.55
CA ASN A 93 10.65 -2.77 2.51
C ASN A 93 9.69 -2.26 3.61
N PRO A 94 8.39 -2.61 3.57
CA PRO A 94 7.40 -2.10 4.51
C PRO A 94 7.47 -2.73 5.91
N VAL A 95 8.42 -3.62 6.19
CA VAL A 95 8.58 -4.28 7.50
C VAL A 95 8.64 -3.27 8.64
N LEU A 96 9.45 -2.21 8.50
CA LEU A 96 9.58 -1.21 9.55
C LEU A 96 8.27 -0.45 9.80
N VAL A 97 7.48 -0.23 8.74
CA VAL A 97 6.14 0.37 8.85
C VAL A 97 5.21 -0.53 9.65
N ALA A 98 5.24 -1.84 9.41
CA ALA A 98 4.44 -2.82 10.13
C ALA A 98 4.87 -2.98 11.60
N ILE A 99 6.18 -2.97 11.88
CA ILE A 99 6.71 -3.01 13.26
C ILE A 99 6.27 -1.75 14.02
N ALA A 100 6.45 -0.57 13.43
CA ALA A 100 6.03 0.69 14.05
C ALA A 100 4.52 0.71 14.35
N GLU A 101 3.72 0.10 13.46
CA GLU A 101 2.29 -0.07 13.69
C GLU A 101 2.00 -1.01 14.87
N ALA A 102 2.61 -2.19 14.91
CA ALA A 102 2.42 -3.15 15.99
C ALA A 102 2.82 -2.55 17.36
N VAL A 103 3.94 -1.84 17.43
CA VAL A 103 4.35 -1.13 18.65
C VAL A 103 3.31 -0.09 19.07
N LYS A 104 2.74 0.65 18.10
CA LYS A 104 1.68 1.62 18.38
C LYS A 104 0.37 0.97 18.86
N LEU A 105 0.11 -0.28 18.50
CA LEU A 105 -1.00 -1.09 19.04
C LEU A 105 -0.71 -1.67 20.43
N GLY A 106 0.49 -1.45 20.98
CA GLY A 106 0.89 -1.89 22.32
C GLY A 106 1.62 -3.24 22.37
N TYR A 107 1.98 -3.82 21.23
CA TYR A 107 2.83 -5.01 21.21
C TYR A 107 4.29 -4.64 21.53
N SER A 108 4.92 -5.38 22.43
CA SER A 108 6.36 -5.22 22.68
C SER A 108 7.18 -5.83 21.54
N LEU A 109 8.42 -5.39 21.36
CA LEU A 109 9.28 -5.87 20.27
C LEU A 109 9.53 -7.39 20.35
N GLU A 110 9.57 -7.94 21.57
CA GLU A 110 9.77 -9.37 21.83
C GLU A 110 8.58 -10.23 21.36
N GLN A 111 7.39 -9.64 21.27
CA GLN A 111 6.19 -10.31 20.77
C GLN A 111 6.12 -10.31 19.23
N ILE A 112 6.91 -9.48 18.56
CA ILE A 112 6.84 -9.28 17.11
C ILE A 112 7.80 -10.25 16.41
N LYS A 113 7.24 -11.15 15.61
CA LYS A 113 7.99 -12.04 14.71
C LYS A 113 7.73 -11.61 13.28
N VAL A 114 8.80 -11.45 12.49
CA VAL A 114 8.73 -10.92 11.14
C VAL A 114 9.16 -11.98 10.12
N LEU A 115 8.34 -12.18 9.10
CA LEU A 115 8.73 -12.81 7.84
C LEU A 115 8.77 -11.72 6.75
N SER A 116 9.94 -11.49 6.17
CA SER A 116 10.13 -10.55 5.06
C SER A 116 10.49 -11.32 3.80
N ILE A 117 9.70 -11.15 2.74
CA ILE A 117 9.90 -11.82 1.46
C ILE A 117 10.30 -10.75 0.44
N GLY A 118 11.53 -10.87 -0.08
CA GLY A 118 12.04 -10.00 -1.14
C GLY A 118 11.75 -10.52 -2.54
N THR A 119 11.98 -9.67 -3.54
CA THR A 119 11.80 -9.99 -4.97
C THR A 119 13.12 -10.32 -5.69
N GLY A 120 14.19 -10.56 -4.93
CA GLY A 120 15.52 -10.82 -5.45
C GLY A 120 16.31 -9.54 -5.77
N THR A 121 17.62 -9.71 -5.96
CA THR A 121 18.53 -8.66 -6.45
C THR A 121 19.29 -9.23 -7.65
N SER A 122 19.75 -8.37 -8.55
CA SER A 122 20.73 -8.79 -9.54
C SER A 122 22.04 -9.15 -8.83
N LEU A 123 22.67 -10.24 -9.25
CA LEU A 123 24.05 -10.53 -8.91
C LEU A 123 24.91 -9.75 -9.91
N SER A 124 25.41 -8.60 -9.47
CA SER A 124 26.45 -7.89 -10.21
C SER A 124 27.80 -8.43 -9.72
N PHE A 125 28.55 -9.07 -10.61
CA PHE A 125 29.95 -9.45 -10.41
C PHE A 125 30.86 -8.31 -10.88
#